data_AF-A0A7Y0ARN9-F1
#
_entry.id   AF-A0A7Y0ARN9-F1
#
_cell.length_a   1.000
_cell.length_b   1.000
_cell.length_c   1.000
_cell.angle_alpha   90.00
_cell.angle_beta   90.00
_cell.angle_gamma   90.00
#
_symmetry.space_group_name_H-M   'P 1'
#
loop_
_entity.id
_entity.type
_entity.pdbx_description
1 polymer ?
#
loop_
_entity_poly.entity_id
_entity_poly.type
_entity_poly.pdbx_seq_one_letter_code
_entity_poly.pdbx_strand_id
1 'polypeptide(L)'
;MTFEIEVAGYYVPSLNLLSAIQVSFNEGEELEGREIGFLGYGSGSKSKVFAGKISKNWKTAVAKWNLFDHLKNRTAIDFETYEKLHRKQLESSVNINYKGFGLKSIELENPVLKGARYYHYQD
;
A
#
# COMPACT_ATOMS: atom_id res chain seq x y z
N MET A 1 13.00 -11.53 4.92
CA MET A 1 11.54 -11.49 5.21
C MET A 1 10.88 -10.80 4.03
N THR A 2 9.93 -11.44 3.35
CA THR A 2 9.30 -10.91 2.12
C THR A 2 7.92 -10.33 2.44
N PHE A 3 7.62 -9.17 1.86
CA PHE A 3 6.43 -8.35 2.12
C PHE A 3 5.10 -9.08 1.86
N GLU A 4 5.06 -9.98 0.89
CA GLU A 4 3.85 -10.77 0.55
C GLU A 4 3.34 -11.62 1.72
N ILE A 5 4.22 -12.03 2.64
CA ILE A 5 3.84 -12.79 3.84
C ILE A 5 3.04 -11.92 4.82
N GLU A 6 3.26 -10.61 4.78
CA GLU A 6 2.67 -9.65 5.73
C GLU A 6 1.52 -8.81 5.16
N VAL A 7 1.36 -8.80 3.83
CA VAL A 7 0.35 -8.04 3.11
C VAL A 7 -0.13 -8.84 1.90
N ALA A 8 -1.29 -9.49 2.04
CA ALA A 8 -1.88 -10.28 0.96
C ALA A 8 -2.86 -9.46 0.09
N GLY A 9 -2.91 -9.77 -1.22
CA GLY A 9 -4.08 -9.49 -2.05
C GLY A 9 -4.25 -8.07 -2.61
N TYR A 10 -3.23 -7.22 -2.61
CA TYR A 10 -3.32 -5.92 -3.29
C TYR A 10 -3.31 -6.11 -4.81
N TYR A 11 -4.31 -5.53 -5.49
CA TYR A 11 -4.46 -5.57 -6.96
C TYR A 11 -3.38 -4.79 -7.73
N VAL A 12 -2.43 -4.13 -7.03
CA VAL A 12 -1.39 -3.31 -7.65
C VAL A 12 -0.01 -3.95 -7.44
N PRO A 13 0.69 -4.36 -8.52
CA PRO A 13 2.00 -5.04 -8.44
C PRO A 13 3.16 -4.18 -7.91
N SER A 14 2.90 -2.94 -7.47
CA SER A 14 3.92 -2.00 -7.02
C SER A 14 4.59 -2.40 -5.70
N LEU A 15 3.88 -3.08 -4.80
CA LEU A 15 4.38 -3.35 -3.45
C LEU A 15 5.48 -4.41 -3.41
N ASN A 16 5.41 -5.43 -4.26
CA ASN A 16 6.44 -6.47 -4.37
C ASN A 16 7.76 -5.88 -4.87
N LEU A 17 7.69 -5.03 -5.90
CA LEU A 17 8.84 -4.30 -6.42
C LEU A 17 9.48 -3.42 -5.35
N LEU A 18 8.68 -2.63 -4.64
CA LEU A 18 9.17 -1.78 -3.56
C LEU A 18 9.87 -2.61 -2.48
N SER A 19 9.31 -3.76 -2.11
CA SER A 19 9.94 -4.64 -1.12
C SER A 19 11.26 -5.22 -1.58
N ALA A 20 11.35 -5.71 -2.82
CA ALA A 20 12.57 -6.27 -3.38
C ALA A 20 13.68 -5.21 -3.42
N ILE A 21 13.35 -4.01 -3.91
CA ILE A 21 14.30 -2.89 -3.97
C ILE A 21 14.71 -2.45 -2.55
N GLN A 22 13.78 -2.41 -1.59
CA GLN A 22 14.11 -2.08 -0.20
C GLN A 22 15.03 -3.12 0.45
N VAL A 23 14.83 -4.42 0.18
CA VAL A 23 15.70 -5.48 0.68
C VAL A 23 17.11 -5.32 0.11
N SER A 24 17.25 -5.18 -1.21
CA SER A 24 18.55 -4.94 -1.85
C SER A 24 19.24 -3.69 -1.30
N PHE A 25 18.49 -2.62 -1.02
CA PHE A 25 19.02 -1.43 -0.36
C PHE A 25 19.55 -1.74 1.04
N ASN A 26 18.78 -2.46 1.86
CA ASN A 26 19.15 -2.80 3.23
C ASN A 26 20.34 -3.77 3.31
N GLU A 27 20.47 -4.67 2.35
CA GLU A 27 21.57 -5.65 2.25
C GLU A 27 22.83 -5.06 1.57
N GLY A 28 22.77 -3.81 1.13
CA GLY A 28 23.90 -3.11 0.51
C GLY A 28 24.22 -3.58 -0.91
N GLU A 29 23.27 -4.25 -1.58
CA GLU A 29 23.43 -4.67 -2.97
C GLU A 29 23.50 -3.46 -3.90
N GLU A 30 24.27 -3.58 -5.00
CA GLU A 30 24.27 -2.59 -6.06
C GLU A 30 23.36 -3.01 -7.21
N LEU A 31 22.32 -2.20 -7.45
CA LEU A 31 21.33 -2.41 -8.50
C LEU A 31 21.48 -1.45 -9.67
N GLU A 32 22.27 -0.38 -9.56
CA GLU A 32 22.47 0.58 -10.65
C GLU A 32 22.78 -0.13 -11.97
N GLY A 33 22.01 0.20 -12.99
CA GLY A 33 22.18 -0.34 -14.33
C GLY A 33 21.72 -1.79 -14.52
N ARG A 34 21.28 -2.49 -13.46
CA ARG A 34 20.62 -3.79 -13.62
C ARG A 34 19.24 -3.63 -14.25
N GLU A 35 18.83 -4.63 -15.03
CA GLU A 35 17.50 -4.70 -15.62
C GLU A 35 16.58 -5.56 -14.75
N ILE A 36 15.36 -5.07 -14.52
CA ILE A 36 14.29 -5.78 -13.84
C ILE A 36 13.15 -6.02 -14.83
N GLY A 37 12.71 -7.27 -14.93
CA GLY A 37 11.54 -7.66 -15.71
C GLY A 37 10.26 -7.49 -14.90
N PHE A 38 9.21 -7.02 -15.57
CA PHE A 38 7.88 -6.81 -15.00
C PHE A 38 6.87 -7.65 -15.77
N LEU A 39 6.08 -8.43 -15.04
CA LEU A 39 4.94 -9.18 -15.56
C LEU A 39 3.67 -8.72 -14.86
N GLY A 40 2.84 -7.96 -15.57
CA GLY A 40 1.50 -7.59 -15.10
C GLY A 40 0.47 -8.59 -15.62
N TYR A 41 -0.35 -9.12 -14.71
CA TYR A 41 -1.51 -9.96 -15.03
C TYR A 41 -2.79 -9.29 -14.52
N GLY A 42 -3.84 -9.29 -15.34
CA GLY A 42 -5.19 -8.89 -14.93
C GLY A 42 -6.21 -9.96 -15.29
N SER A 43 -7.10 -10.30 -14.35
CA SER A 43 -8.17 -11.27 -14.59
C SER A 43 -9.07 -10.81 -15.74
N GLY A 44 -9.32 -11.71 -16.70
CA GLY A 44 -9.88 -11.38 -18.02
C GLY A 44 -9.07 -12.10 -19.11
N SER A 45 -8.23 -11.36 -19.85
CA SER A 45 -7.27 -11.97 -20.79
C SER A 45 -6.03 -11.11 -21.09
N LYS A 46 -5.70 -10.13 -20.23
CA LYS A 46 -4.63 -9.16 -20.52
C LYS A 46 -3.42 -9.39 -19.64
N SER A 47 -2.26 -9.49 -20.27
CA SER A 47 -0.95 -9.43 -19.64
C SER A 47 -0.10 -8.35 -20.30
N LYS A 48 0.90 -7.86 -19.57
CA LYS A 48 1.92 -6.94 -20.11
C LYS A 48 3.27 -7.32 -19.53
N VAL A 49 4.24 -7.47 -20.43
CA VAL A 49 5.64 -7.67 -20.08
C VAL A 49 6.43 -6.45 -20.51
N PHE A 50 7.30 -5.96 -19.63
CA PHE A 50 8.29 -4.93 -19.96
C PHE A 50 9.50 -5.09 -19.05
N ALA A 51 10.62 -4.47 -19.41
CA ALA A 51 11.81 -4.39 -18.57
C ALA A 51 12.14 -2.93 -18.27
N GLY A 52 12.79 -2.69 -17.14
CA GLY A 52 13.27 -1.38 -16.74
C GLY A 52 14.67 -1.46 -16.16
N LYS A 53 15.51 -0.48 -16.48
CA LYS A 53 16.87 -0.37 -15.95
C LYS A 53 16.86 0.50 -14.69
N ILE A 54 17.51 0.03 -13.62
CA ILE A 54 17.61 0.78 -12.37
C ILE A 54 18.51 1.99 -12.55
N SER A 55 18.00 3.16 -12.17
CA SER A 55 18.71 4.44 -12.25
C SER A 55 19.79 4.55 -11.19
N LYS A 56 20.87 5.29 -11.49
CA LYS A 56 21.96 5.61 -10.55
C LYS A 56 21.50 6.21 -9.21
N ASN A 57 20.37 6.92 -9.22
CA ASN A 57 19.84 7.59 -8.01
C ASN A 57 18.87 6.72 -7.20
N TRP A 58 18.81 5.41 -7.46
CA TRP A 58 17.82 4.52 -6.83
C TRP A 58 17.93 4.53 -5.30
N LYS A 59 19.15 4.48 -4.74
CA LYS A 59 19.39 4.52 -3.29
C LYS A 59 18.79 5.76 -2.62
N THR A 60 18.85 6.92 -3.28
CA THR A 60 18.28 8.18 -2.77
C THR A 60 16.75 8.13 -2.66
N ALA A 61 16.09 7.43 -3.58
CA ALA A 61 14.65 7.24 -3.53
C ALA A 61 14.25 6.28 -2.40
N VAL A 62 14.94 5.14 -2.32
CA VAL A 62 14.62 4.04 -1.38
C VAL A 62 14.90 4.42 0.06
N ALA A 63 15.93 5.22 0.32
CA ALA A 63 16.27 5.71 1.66
C ALA A 63 15.12 6.47 2.36
N LYS A 64 14.11 6.93 1.62
CA LYS A 64 12.97 7.67 2.14
C LYS A 64 11.74 6.80 2.40
N TRP A 65 11.75 5.54 1.96
CA TRP A 65 10.54 4.71 1.98
C TRP A 65 10.22 4.15 3.37
N ASN A 66 11.23 3.85 4.20
CA ASN A 66 11.07 3.27 5.55
C ASN A 66 10.06 2.10 5.57
N LEU A 67 10.05 1.28 4.53
CA LEU A 67 8.94 0.37 4.23
C LEU A 67 8.66 -0.61 5.38
N PHE A 68 9.71 -1.22 5.93
CA PHE A 68 9.57 -2.19 7.02
C PHE A 68 9.20 -1.55 8.36
N ASP A 69 9.59 -0.30 8.60
CA ASP A 69 9.13 0.44 9.78
C ASP A 69 7.64 0.74 9.69
N HIS A 70 7.15 1.11 8.52
CA HIS A 70 5.70 1.28 8.30
C HIS A 70 4.92 -0.02 8.51
N LEU A 71 5.45 -1.15 8.05
CA LEU A 71 4.82 -2.46 8.27
C LEU A 71 4.81 -2.87 9.75
N LYS A 72 5.91 -2.64 10.45
CA LYS A 72 6.07 -2.98 11.87
C LYS A 72 5.15 -2.16 12.78
N ASN A 73 4.89 -0.91 12.41
CA ASN A 73 4.06 0.01 13.21
C ASN A 73 2.55 -0.09 12.91
N ARG A 74 2.10 -1.15 12.23
CA ARG A 74 0.67 -1.41 12.04
C ARG A 74 0.02 -1.92 13.33
N THR A 75 -1.26 -1.62 13.47
CA THR A 75 -2.08 -2.15 14.57
C THR A 75 -2.60 -3.53 14.20
N ALA A 76 -2.18 -4.56 14.94
CA ALA A 76 -2.78 -5.87 14.84
C ALA A 76 -4.22 -5.82 15.40
N ILE A 77 -5.13 -6.54 14.75
CA ILE A 77 -6.52 -6.70 15.18
C ILE A 77 -6.84 -8.19 15.30
N ASP A 78 -7.75 -8.55 16.20
CA ASP A 78 -8.27 -9.91 16.29
C ASP A 78 -9.24 -10.24 15.14
N PHE A 79 -9.54 -11.53 14.98
CA PHE A 79 -10.38 -12.02 13.90
C PHE A 79 -11.82 -11.50 13.96
N GLU A 80 -12.38 -11.35 15.17
CA GLU A 80 -13.74 -10.84 15.35
C GLU A 80 -13.84 -9.37 14.89
N THR A 81 -12.85 -8.56 15.26
CA THR A 81 -12.71 -7.17 14.82
C THR A 81 -12.55 -7.09 13.30
N TYR A 82 -11.73 -7.97 12.70
CA TYR A 82 -11.61 -8.10 11.25
C TYR A 82 -12.95 -8.42 10.59
N GLU A 83 -13.71 -9.39 11.10
CA GLU A 83 -15.00 -9.77 10.51
C GLU A 83 -15.99 -8.60 10.58
N LYS A 84 -16.08 -7.92 11.73
CA LYS A 84 -16.92 -6.72 11.90
C LYS A 84 -16.53 -5.61 10.92
N LEU A 85 -15.23 -5.36 10.73
CA LEU A 85 -14.73 -4.42 9.71
C LEU A 85 -15.14 -4.83 8.29
N HIS A 86 -14.90 -6.09 7.93
CA HIS A 86 -15.21 -6.63 6.60
C HIS A 86 -16.71 -6.53 6.28
N ARG A 87 -17.57 -6.75 7.28
CA ARG A 87 -19.03 -6.63 7.17
C ARG A 87 -19.55 -5.21 7.34
N LYS A 88 -18.69 -4.21 7.55
CA LYS A 88 -19.05 -2.80 7.80
C LYS A 88 -19.97 -2.61 9.01
N GLN A 89 -19.72 -3.38 10.07
CA GLN A 89 -20.50 -3.37 11.32
C GLN A 89 -19.90 -2.48 12.41
N LEU A 90 -18.74 -1.87 12.15
CA LEU A 90 -18.14 -0.87 13.04
C LEU A 90 -18.53 0.53 12.59
N GLU A 91 -19.06 1.32 13.52
CA GLU A 91 -19.40 2.73 13.31
C GLU A 91 -18.21 3.66 13.59
N SER A 92 -17.21 3.18 14.34
CA SER A 92 -16.00 3.90 14.69
C SER A 92 -14.75 3.25 14.09
N SER A 93 -13.75 4.07 13.75
CA SER A 93 -12.45 3.57 13.30
C SER A 93 -11.76 2.73 14.39
N VAL A 94 -11.15 1.62 13.98
CA VAL A 94 -10.24 0.83 14.84
C VAL A 94 -8.91 1.55 15.11
N ASN A 95 -8.58 2.57 14.32
CA ASN A 95 -7.43 3.44 14.53
C ASN A 95 -7.90 4.90 14.57
N ILE A 96 -8.12 5.41 15.78
CA ILE A 96 -8.52 6.81 16.03
C ILE A 96 -7.36 7.81 15.83
N ASN A 97 -6.11 7.33 15.90
CA ASN A 97 -4.91 8.15 15.81
C ASN A 97 -4.19 7.96 14.47
N TYR A 98 -4.96 7.81 13.39
CA TYR A 98 -4.39 7.66 12.06
C TYR A 98 -3.63 8.93 11.66
N LYS A 99 -2.59 8.75 10.83
CA LYS A 99 -1.86 9.86 10.22
C LYS A 99 -2.18 9.87 8.73
N GLY A 100 -2.42 11.04 8.15
CA GLY A 100 -2.81 11.20 6.75
C GLY A 100 -4.30 11.44 6.57
N PHE A 101 -4.84 11.05 5.41
CA PHE A 101 -6.24 11.31 5.05
C PHE A 101 -7.16 10.15 5.44
N GLY A 102 -8.22 10.46 6.18
CA GLY A 102 -9.30 9.55 6.53
C GLY A 102 -10.63 10.00 5.91
N LEU A 103 -11.46 9.05 5.49
CA LEU A 103 -12.84 9.33 5.10
C LEU A 103 -13.64 9.68 6.36
N LYS A 104 -14.19 10.89 6.43
CA LYS A 104 -14.92 11.40 7.58
C LYS A 104 -16.43 11.17 7.45
N SER A 105 -17.00 11.48 6.29
CA SER A 105 -18.43 11.31 6.04
C SER A 105 -18.75 11.23 4.56
N ILE A 106 -19.95 10.76 4.26
CA ILE A 106 -20.55 10.75 2.94
C ILE A 106 -21.88 11.50 3.03
N GLU A 107 -22.13 12.45 2.12
CA GLU A 107 -23.40 13.16 2.04
C GLU A 107 -24.53 12.20 1.62
N LEU A 108 -25.64 12.22 2.35
CA LEU A 108 -26.78 11.32 2.11
C LEU A 108 -28.08 12.05 1.78
N GLU A 109 -28.21 13.31 2.21
CA GLU A 109 -29.49 14.03 2.26
C GLU A 109 -29.59 15.07 1.15
N ASN A 110 -28.56 15.90 0.97
CA ASN A 110 -28.60 16.97 -0.01
C ASN A 110 -28.66 16.37 -1.43
N PRO A 111 -29.74 16.57 -2.21
CA PRO A 111 -29.93 15.89 -3.48
C PRO A 111 -28.87 16.25 -4.53
N VAL A 112 -28.26 17.44 -4.45
CA VAL A 112 -27.20 17.86 -5.39
C VAL A 112 -25.80 17.43 -4.95
N LEU A 113 -25.63 17.04 -3.68
CA LEU A 113 -24.34 16.60 -3.12
C LEU A 113 -24.35 15.13 -2.70
N LYS A 114 -25.45 14.40 -2.90
CA LYS A 114 -25.60 13.00 -2.48
C LYS A 114 -24.47 12.13 -3.01
N GLY A 115 -23.75 11.47 -2.11
CA GLY A 115 -22.57 10.66 -2.41
C GLY A 115 -21.23 11.41 -2.35
N ALA A 116 -21.23 12.74 -2.13
CA ALA A 116 -20.02 13.51 -1.90
C ALA A 116 -19.27 12.96 -0.67
N ARG A 117 -17.96 12.79 -0.80
CA ARG A 117 -17.09 12.21 0.24
C ARG A 117 -16.24 13.30 0.84
N TYR A 118 -16.29 13.43 2.17
CA TYR A 118 -15.50 14.40 2.90
C TYR A 118 -14.35 13.70 3.61
N TYR A 119 -13.15 14.22 3.40
CA TYR A 119 -11.93 13.68 3.97
C TYR A 119 -11.35 14.66 5.00
N HIS A 120 -10.72 14.12 6.03
CA HIS A 120 -9.98 14.90 7.02
C HIS A 120 -8.53 14.41 7.03
N TYR A 121 -7.61 15.36 7.18
CA TYR A 121 -6.20 15.07 7.35
C TYR A 121 -5.83 15.21 8.83
N GLN A 122 -5.15 14.21 9.38
CA GLN A 122 -4.67 14.17 10.75
C GLN A 122 -3.14 14.00 10.77
N ASP A 123 -2.46 14.85 11.55
CA ASP A 123 -1.00 14.88 11.72
C ASP A 123 -0.46 13.82 12.72
#